data_AF-A0A357MHC2-F1
#
_entry.id   AF-A0A357MHC2-F1
#
_cell.length_a   1.000
_cell.length_b   1.000
_cell.length_c   1.000
_cell.angle_alpha   90.00
_cell.angle_beta   90.00
_cell.angle_gamma   90.00
#
_symmetry.space_group_name_H-M   'P 1'
#
loop_
_entity.id
_entity.type
_entity.pdbx_description
1 polymer ?
#
loop_
_entity_poly.entity_id
_entity_poly.type
_entity_poly.pdbx_seq_one_letter_code
_entity_poly.pdbx_strand_id
1 'polypeptide(L)'
;MLKLYLPFVNISVATLMVQNVWILDVLADLETFASANGLPMLAEQLGDTRLTAAAEIEARTNEARRGADGEAGDIAGSVGGRQRA
;
A
#
# COMPACT_ATOMS: atom_id res chain seq x y z
N MET A 1 29.85 -18.71 16.45
CA MET A 1 29.98 -17.26 16.77
C MET A 1 28.87 -16.56 16.00
N LEU A 2 27.86 -16.07 16.71
CA LEU A 2 26.55 -15.69 16.16
C LEU A 2 26.66 -14.54 15.14
N LYS A 3 26.05 -14.72 13.96
CA LYS A 3 25.72 -13.59 13.08
C LYS A 3 24.50 -12.90 13.69
N LEU A 4 24.75 -11.87 14.49
CA LEU A 4 23.74 -10.91 14.91
C LEU A 4 23.26 -10.16 13.66
N TYR A 5 22.17 -10.65 13.05
CA TYR A 5 21.39 -9.86 12.11
C TYR A 5 20.17 -9.35 12.88
N LEU A 6 19.91 -8.06 12.70
CA LEU A 6 18.91 -7.22 13.38
C LEU A 6 19.36 -6.73 14.76
N PRO A 7 19.59 -5.41 14.86
CA PRO A 7 18.51 -4.64 15.47
C PRO A 7 18.31 -3.25 14.86
N PHE A 8 17.06 -2.78 14.93
CA PHE A 8 16.62 -1.40 14.67
C PHE A 8 16.52 -1.01 13.19
N VAL A 9 15.37 -1.33 12.59
CA VAL A 9 14.76 -0.45 11.59
C VAL A 9 14.79 0.96 12.18
N ASN A 10 15.62 1.82 11.58
CA ASN A 10 15.81 3.18 12.01
C ASN A 10 14.47 3.92 11.84
N ILE A 11 13.82 4.26 12.95
CA ILE A 11 12.47 4.83 12.98
C ILE A 11 12.39 6.13 12.15
N SER A 12 13.53 6.79 11.87
CA SER A 12 13.62 7.98 10.98
C SER A 12 13.73 7.69 9.47
N VAL A 13 14.03 6.47 9.00
CA VAL A 13 14.13 6.18 7.54
C VAL A 13 12.82 5.61 6.95
N ALA A 14 12.00 4.98 7.79
CA ALA A 14 10.74 4.33 7.40
C ALA A 14 9.58 5.31 7.11
N THR A 15 9.64 6.55 7.61
CA THR A 15 8.63 7.59 7.34
C THR A 15 8.54 7.98 5.85
N LEU A 16 9.57 7.68 5.03
CA LEU A 16 9.67 8.11 3.63
C LEU A 16 9.39 7.02 2.58
N MET A 17 9.22 5.75 2.94
CA MET A 17 8.89 4.69 1.97
C MET A 17 7.39 4.41 1.95
N VAL A 18 6.64 5.27 1.24
CA VAL A 18 5.31 5.01 0.64
C VAL A 18 4.35 4.20 1.53
N GLN A 19 3.48 4.93 2.24
CA GLN A 19 2.47 4.41 3.19
C GLN A 19 2.01 2.96 2.90
N ASN A 20 2.26 2.06 3.85
CA ASN A 20 1.86 0.65 3.85
C ASN A 20 2.63 -0.33 2.94
N VAL A 21 3.54 0.12 2.06
CA VAL A 21 4.30 -0.83 1.20
C VAL A 21 5.27 -1.71 2.00
N TRP A 22 5.77 -1.21 3.14
CA TRP A 22 6.68 -1.95 4.03
C TRP A 22 6.14 -3.31 4.50
N ILE A 23 4.81 -3.49 4.52
CA ILE A 23 4.20 -4.76 4.93
C ILE A 23 4.46 -5.87 3.91
N LEU A 24 4.63 -5.54 2.63
CA LEU A 24 4.87 -6.54 1.59
C LEU A 24 6.23 -7.21 1.75
N ASP A 25 7.23 -6.45 2.16
CA ASP A 25 8.57 -6.96 2.46
C ASP A 25 8.54 -7.87 3.70
N VAL A 26 7.83 -7.45 4.76
CA VAL A 26 7.65 -8.29 5.96
C VAL A 26 6.93 -9.59 5.65
N LEU A 27 5.89 -9.56 4.81
CA LEU A 27 5.17 -10.77 4.42
C LEU A 27 6.04 -11.71 3.59
N ALA A 28 6.91 -11.19 2.72
CA ALA A 28 7.86 -11.99 1.95
C ALA A 28 8.94 -12.64 2.83
N ASP A 29 9.44 -11.92 3.85
CA ASP A 29 10.38 -12.46 4.83
C ASP A 29 9.75 -13.58 5.66
N LEU A 30 8.50 -13.41 6.08
CA LEU A 30 7.76 -14.43 6.84
C LEU A 30 7.43 -15.66 5.97
N GLU A 31 7.07 -15.47 4.70
CA GLU A 31 6.85 -16.55 3.74
C GLU A 31 8.14 -17.38 3.60
N THR A 32 9.27 -16.72 3.41
CA THR A 32 10.60 -17.36 3.33
C THR A 32 10.94 -18.12 4.62
N PHE A 33 10.67 -17.52 5.78
CA PHE A 33 10.84 -18.20 7.07
C PHE A 33 9.97 -19.45 7.18
N ALA A 34 8.69 -19.37 6.82
CA ALA A 34 7.76 -20.50 6.87
C ALA A 34 8.21 -21.64 5.95
N SER A 35 8.61 -21.34 4.71
CA SER A 35 9.15 -22.33 3.78
C SER A 35 10.43 -22.98 4.31
N ALA A 36 11.36 -22.18 4.86
CA ALA A 36 12.63 -22.68 5.40
C ALA A 36 12.45 -23.59 6.62
N ASN A 37 11.35 -23.43 7.37
CA ASN A 37 11.07 -24.19 8.59
C ASN A 37 10.04 -25.32 8.39
N GLY A 38 9.70 -25.66 7.14
CA GLY A 38 8.78 -26.76 6.86
C GLY A 38 7.33 -26.49 7.28
N LEU A 39 6.89 -25.22 7.16
CA LEU A 39 5.53 -24.77 7.44
C LEU A 39 4.81 -24.40 6.13
N PRO A 40 4.54 -25.36 5.22
CA PRO A 40 4.09 -25.06 3.85
C PRO A 40 2.71 -24.37 3.81
N MET A 41 1.79 -24.79 4.67
CA MET A 41 0.45 -24.18 4.75
C MET A 41 0.52 -22.73 5.22
N LEU A 42 1.46 -22.40 6.12
CA LEU A 42 1.66 -21.03 6.56
C LEU A 42 2.29 -20.17 5.45
N ALA A 43 3.26 -20.73 4.71
CA ALA A 43 3.87 -20.03 3.57
C ALA A 43 2.82 -19.69 2.49
N GLU A 44 1.93 -20.64 2.18
CA GLU A 44 0.81 -20.42 1.25
C GLU A 44 -0.11 -19.29 1.73
N GLN A 45 -0.54 -19.34 3.00
CA GLN A 45 -1.39 -18.29 3.59
C GLN A 45 -0.73 -16.91 3.58
N LEU A 46 0.60 -16.85 3.79
CA LEU A 46 1.36 -15.61 3.73
C LEU A 46 1.45 -15.07 2.30
N GLY A 47 1.58 -15.95 1.30
CA GLY A 47 1.50 -15.58 -0.11
C GLY A 47 0.16 -14.95 -0.48
N ASP A 48 -0.95 -15.57 -0.09
CA ASP A 48 -2.31 -15.06 -0.32
C ASP A 48 -2.55 -13.72 0.38
N THR A 49 -2.06 -13.60 1.62
CA THR A 49 -2.13 -12.36 2.39
C THR A 49 -1.34 -11.25 1.72
N ARG A 50 -0.15 -11.56 1.17
CA ARG A 50 0.70 -10.61 0.43
C ARG A 50 0.02 -10.10 -0.84
N LEU A 51 -0.66 -10.97 -1.59
CA LEU A 51 -1.44 -10.58 -2.76
C LEU A 51 -2.60 -9.65 -2.39
N THR A 52 -3.34 -9.98 -1.32
CA THR A 52 -4.45 -9.16 -0.83
C THR A 52 -3.96 -7.78 -0.37
N ALA A 53 -2.87 -7.73 0.39
CA ALA A 53 -2.27 -6.47 0.84
C ALA A 53 -1.81 -5.60 -0.34
N ALA A 54 -1.19 -6.19 -1.37
CA ALA A 54 -0.76 -5.46 -2.55
C ALA A 54 -1.96 -4.82 -3.28
N ALA A 55 -3.05 -5.59 -3.47
CA ALA A 55 -4.27 -5.10 -4.11
C ALA A 55 -4.90 -3.93 -3.32
N GLU A 56 -4.96 -4.02 -2.00
CA GLU A 56 -5.50 -2.94 -1.16
C GLU A 56 -4.62 -1.67 -1.18
N ILE A 57 -3.30 -1.82 -1.17
CA ILE A 57 -2.36 -0.69 -1.24
C ILE A 57 -2.50 0.03 -2.59
N GLU A 58 -2.61 -0.72 -3.69
CA GLU A 58 -2.86 -0.16 -5.01
C GLU A 58 -4.20 0.56 -5.09
N ALA A 59 -5.27 -0.03 -4.56
CA ALA A 59 -6.61 0.56 -4.53
C ALA A 59 -6.61 1.91 -3.79
N ARG A 60 -6.01 1.96 -2.59
CA ARG A 60 -5.90 3.21 -1.80
C ARG A 60 -5.06 4.28 -2.50
N THR A 61 -4.01 3.87 -3.21
CA THR A 61 -3.18 4.80 -4.00
C THR A 61 -3.96 5.36 -5.19
N ASN A 62 -4.82 4.56 -5.82
CA ASN A 62 -5.67 4.98 -6.93
C ASN A 62 -6.81 5.92 -6.46
N GLU A 63 -7.43 5.63 -5.32
CA GLU A 63 -8.43 6.50 -4.70
C GLU A 63 -7.84 7.87 -4.35
N ALA A 64 -6.64 7.91 -3.76
CA ALA A 64 -5.94 9.16 -3.45
C ALA A 64 -5.66 10.02 -4.72
N ARG A 65 -5.36 9.39 -5.86
CA ARG A 65 -5.18 10.08 -7.14
C ARG A 65 -6.48 10.62 -7.71
N ARG A 66 -7.55 9.82 -7.69
CA ARG A 66 -8.87 10.22 -8.20
C ARG A 66 -9.49 11.37 -7.41
N GLY A 67 -9.24 11.43 -6.10
CA GLY A 67 -9.67 12.56 -5.27
C GLY A 67 -8.98 13.88 -5.61
N ALA A 68 -7.73 13.85 -6.10
CA ALA A 68 -6.97 15.04 -6.49
C ALA A 68 -7.36 15.56 -7.90
N ASP A 69 -7.75 14.68 -8.82
CA ASP A 69 -8.12 15.07 -10.20
C ASP A 69 -9.58 15.56 -10.33
N GLY A 70 -10.43 15.31 -9.32
CA GLY A 70 -11.84 15.69 -9.32
C GLY A 70 -12.13 17.18 -9.04
N GLU A 71 -11.15 17.96 -8.58
CA GLU A 71 -11.36 19.35 -8.15
C GLU A 71 -11.16 20.39 -9.29
N ALA A 72 -10.69 19.96 -10.48
CA ALA A 72 -10.50 20.84 -11.64
C ALA A 72 -11.67 20.79 -12.66
N GLY A 73 -12.68 19.95 -12.45
CA GLY A 73 -13.73 19.66 -13.44
C GLY A 73 -15.02 20.50 -13.33
N ASP A 74 -15.26 21.19 -12.21
CA ASP A 74 -16.62 21.68 -11.88
C ASP A 74 -16.82 23.19 -12.03
N ILE A 75 -16.03 23.84 -12.91
CA ILE A 75 -16.20 25.27 -13.26
C ILE A 75 -16.48 25.48 -14.75
N ALA A 76 -17.27 24.60 -15.38
CA ALA A 76 -17.70 24.80 -16.77
C ALA A 76 -19.10 24.25 -17.02
N GLY A 77 -20.12 24.78 -16.33
CA GLY A 77 -21.48 24.29 -16.57
C GLY A 77 -22.65 24.99 -15.90
N SER A 78 -22.54 26.26 -15.45
CA SER A 78 -23.74 27.02 -15.08
C SER A 78 -23.53 28.53 -15.12
N VAL A 79 -23.21 29.05 -16.32
CA VAL A 79 -23.46 30.45 -16.67
C VAL A 79 -24.39 30.44 -17.86
N GLY A 80 -25.70 30.47 -17.59
CA GLY A 80 -26.70 30.49 -18.64
C GLY A 80 -28.12 30.52 -18.08
N GLY A 81 -28.54 31.67 -17.54
CA GLY A 81 -29.95 31.89 -17.26
C GLY A 81 -30.28 32.90 -16.16
N ARG A 82 -29.81 34.15 -16.27
CA ARG A 82 -30.48 35.29 -15.61
C ARG A 82 -30.90 36.32 -16.65
N GLN A 83 -32.16 36.72 -16.52
CA GLN A 83 -32.82 37.89 -17.13
C GLN A 83 -33.08 37.82 -18.65
N ARG A 84 -34.36 37.76 -19.07
CA ARG A 84 -35.20 38.93 -19.41
C ARG A 84 -36.47 38.47 -20.16
N ALA A 85 -37.64 38.79 -19.63
CA ALA A 85 -38.80 39.40 -20.30
C ALA A 85 -39.96 39.46 -19.31
#